data_AF-A0A537SFX8-F1
#
_entry.id   AF-A0A537SFX8-F1
#
_cell.length_a   1.000
_cell.length_b   1.000
_cell.length_c   1.000
_cell.angle_alpha   90.00
_cell.angle_beta   90.00
_cell.angle_gamma   90.00
#
_symmetry.space_group_name_H-M   'P 1'
#
loop_
_entity.id
_entity.type
_entity.pdbx_description
1 polymer ?
#
loop_
_entity_poly.entity_id
_entity_poly.type
_entity_poly.pdbx_seq_one_letter_code
_entity_poly.pdbx_strand_id
1 'polypeptide(L)'
;MLILRTRPRSIVECIAMRRVSHELTMPHKQRDASAFGEGTINHAKLIPAYSLTARVLHWITAFLILTMIPLGLVIANEWGGFAQDALYNLHRSIGVTIIPLVILRIVYRWTHPPLPLPADIAPMQRFTAHATHWGLYVLLIVHPFTGWMATSAYRAPVIVVGLFELPPIWRESRAFSEQLFFVHALIGISIACLAAAHVGAALYHHFVRRDRVLLRMITG
;
A
#
# COMPACT_ATOMS: atom_id res chain seq x y z
N MET A 1 -7.38 -24.13 -50.21
CA MET A 1 -8.00 -23.88 -48.88
C MET A 1 -7.31 -22.68 -48.26
N LEU A 2 -7.95 -21.51 -48.30
CA LEU A 2 -7.38 -20.20 -47.96
C LEU A 2 -7.35 -20.02 -46.43
N ILE A 3 -6.18 -19.91 -45.80
CA ILE A 3 -6.06 -19.57 -44.38
C ILE A 3 -6.08 -18.04 -44.27
N LEU A 4 -7.22 -17.50 -43.85
CA LEU A 4 -7.38 -16.08 -43.52
C LEU A 4 -6.49 -15.74 -42.31
N ARG A 5 -5.43 -14.97 -42.55
CA ARG A 5 -4.54 -14.44 -41.51
C ARG A 5 -5.22 -13.23 -40.87
N THR A 6 -5.89 -13.43 -39.74
CA THR A 6 -6.48 -12.33 -38.96
C THR A 6 -5.37 -11.44 -38.41
N ARG A 7 -5.44 -10.14 -38.70
CA ARG A 7 -4.55 -9.14 -38.08
C ARG A 7 -4.96 -8.91 -36.61
N PRO A 8 -4.00 -8.78 -35.68
CA PRO A 8 -4.29 -8.55 -34.26
C PRO A 8 -5.01 -7.22 -34.05
N ARG A 9 -5.99 -7.21 -33.13
CA ARG A 9 -6.89 -6.05 -32.90
C ARG A 9 -6.46 -5.16 -31.73
N SER A 10 -5.38 -5.50 -31.02
CA SER A 10 -4.86 -4.69 -29.91
C SER A 10 -3.36 -4.84 -29.67
N ILE A 11 -2.76 -3.85 -29.02
CA ILE A 11 -1.34 -3.84 -28.63
C ILE A 11 -1.00 -5.03 -27.71
N VAL A 12 -1.95 -5.47 -26.88
CA VAL A 12 -1.79 -6.62 -25.96
C VAL A 12 -1.59 -7.93 -26.73
N GLU A 13 -2.31 -8.09 -27.85
CA GLU A 13 -2.24 -9.28 -28.71
C GLU A 13 -0.92 -9.35 -29.50
N CYS A 14 -0.38 -8.19 -29.87
CA CYS A 14 0.92 -8.09 -30.55
C CYS A 14 2.10 -8.47 -29.63
N ILE A 15 2.00 -8.18 -28.33
CA ILE A 15 3.01 -8.53 -27.32
C ILE A 15 2.95 -10.03 -26.98
N ALA A 16 1.76 -10.63 -26.91
CA ALA A 16 1.59 -12.06 -26.66
C ALA A 16 2.15 -12.94 -27.78
N MET A 17 1.94 -12.58 -29.05
CA MET A 17 2.46 -13.37 -30.18
C MET A 17 3.98 -13.33 -30.32
N ARG A 18 4.63 -12.20 -29.96
CA ARG A 18 6.10 -12.07 -30.05
C ARG A 18 6.85 -12.98 -29.06
N ARG A 19 6.18 -13.41 -27.98
CA ARG A 19 6.74 -14.30 -26.96
C ARG A 19 6.76 -15.77 -27.39
N VAL A 20 5.83 -16.19 -28.26
CA VAL A 20 5.71 -17.59 -28.71
C VAL A 20 6.68 -17.91 -29.85
N SER A 21 7.03 -16.94 -30.70
CA SER A 21 7.93 -17.16 -31.85
C SER A 21 9.41 -17.35 -31.48
N HIS A 22 9.81 -17.08 -30.24
CA HIS A 22 11.22 -17.10 -29.83
C HIS A 22 11.67 -18.43 -29.18
N GLU A 23 10.77 -19.41 -29.05
CA GLU A 23 10.99 -20.66 -28.30
C GLU A 23 11.26 -21.89 -29.20
N LEU A 24 11.26 -21.75 -30.54
CA LEU A 24 11.21 -22.89 -31.47
C LEU A 24 12.49 -23.21 -32.25
N THR A 25 13.65 -22.66 -31.92
CA THR A 25 14.91 -23.05 -32.56
C THR A 25 16.11 -23.00 -31.61
N MET A 26 16.47 -24.12 -30.98
CA MET A 26 17.84 -24.36 -30.52
C MET A 26 18.19 -25.86 -30.68
N PRO A 27 19.28 -26.20 -31.38
CA PRO A 27 19.71 -27.58 -31.57
C PRO A 27 20.44 -28.15 -30.35
N HIS A 28 20.23 -29.45 -30.17
CA HIS A 28 20.79 -30.34 -29.16
C HIS A 28 22.33 -30.39 -29.22
N LYS A 29 23.02 -29.86 -28.20
CA LYS A 29 24.44 -30.17 -27.95
C LYS A 29 24.70 -30.40 -26.47
N GLN A 30 24.51 -31.65 -26.10
CA GLN A 30 24.95 -32.27 -24.86
C GLN A 30 26.46 -32.51 -24.98
N ARG A 31 27.26 -31.90 -24.10
CA ARG A 31 28.65 -32.29 -23.81
C ARG A 31 28.97 -31.95 -22.36
N ASP A 32 28.91 -32.98 -21.52
CA ASP A 32 30.02 -33.50 -20.74
C ASP A 32 30.96 -32.45 -20.13
N ALA A 33 30.65 -32.04 -18.89
CA ALA A 33 31.62 -31.49 -17.96
C ALA A 33 31.27 -32.00 -16.56
N SER A 34 31.71 -33.22 -16.27
CA SER A 34 31.83 -33.75 -14.92
C SER A 34 32.89 -32.99 -14.12
N ALA A 35 32.61 -32.81 -12.83
CA ALA A 35 33.57 -32.62 -11.75
C ALA A 35 34.26 -31.24 -11.64
N PHE A 36 33.55 -30.27 -11.07
CA PHE A 36 34.15 -29.31 -10.13
C PHE A 36 33.15 -29.04 -9.01
N GLY A 37 33.62 -29.11 -7.76
CA GLY A 37 32.83 -29.27 -6.54
C GLY A 37 31.59 -28.38 -6.43
N GLU A 38 30.43 -29.02 -6.37
CA GLU A 38 29.22 -28.47 -5.77
C GLU A 38 29.44 -28.39 -4.25
N GLY A 39 30.25 -27.41 -3.84
CA GLY A 39 30.13 -26.86 -2.50
C GLY A 39 28.67 -26.44 -2.34
N THR A 40 28.01 -26.99 -1.33
CA THR A 40 26.63 -26.73 -0.96
C THR A 40 26.37 -25.23 -0.85
N ILE A 41 26.06 -24.60 -1.98
CA ILE A 41 25.42 -23.29 -1.96
C ILE A 41 24.06 -23.63 -1.42
N ASN A 42 23.86 -23.38 -0.13
CA ASN A 42 22.55 -23.44 0.48
C ASN A 42 21.65 -22.54 -0.38
N HIS A 43 20.93 -23.13 -1.31
CA HIS A 43 19.77 -22.54 -1.98
C HIS A 43 18.66 -22.43 -0.92
N ALA A 44 18.96 -21.76 0.19
CA ALA A 44 18.03 -21.34 1.20
C ALA A 44 17.08 -20.40 0.49
N LYS A 45 16.06 -21.01 -0.13
CA LYS A 45 14.94 -20.48 -0.88
C LYS A 45 14.92 -18.97 -0.78
N LEU A 46 15.64 -18.30 -1.68
CA LEU A 46 15.73 -16.84 -1.71
C LEU A 46 14.36 -16.34 -2.14
N ILE A 47 13.46 -16.15 -1.18
CA ILE A 47 12.18 -15.52 -1.42
C ILE A 47 12.52 -14.09 -1.81
N PRO A 48 12.27 -13.66 -3.07
CA PRO A 48 12.78 -12.37 -3.50
C PRO A 48 12.07 -11.25 -2.73
N ALA A 49 12.87 -10.29 -2.29
CA ALA A 49 12.36 -9.12 -1.60
C ALA A 49 11.58 -8.22 -2.56
N TYR A 50 10.82 -7.30 -1.98
CA TYR A 50 10.23 -6.23 -2.77
C TYR A 50 11.30 -5.23 -3.21
N SER A 51 11.06 -4.63 -4.38
CA SER A 51 11.83 -3.48 -4.89
C SER A 51 12.04 -2.43 -3.79
N LEU A 52 13.18 -1.74 -3.82
CA LEU A 52 13.47 -0.66 -2.88
C LEU A 52 12.35 0.39 -2.85
N THR A 53 11.82 0.78 -4.03
CA THR A 53 10.72 1.75 -4.14
C THR A 53 9.48 1.32 -3.37
N ALA A 54 9.02 0.07 -3.53
CA ALA A 54 7.88 -0.45 -2.77
C ALA A 54 8.13 -0.42 -1.25
N ARG A 55 9.34 -0.77 -0.81
CA ARG A 55 9.72 -0.76 0.61
C ARG A 55 9.72 0.66 1.17
N VAL A 56 10.33 1.61 0.49
CA VAL A 56 10.36 3.02 0.90
C VAL A 56 8.96 3.60 0.98
N LEU A 57 8.14 3.42 -0.06
CA LEU A 57 6.74 3.89 -0.05
C LEU A 57 5.93 3.27 1.08
N HIS A 58 6.13 1.97 1.34
CA HIS A 58 5.46 1.29 2.45
C HIS A 58 5.87 1.85 3.81
N TRP A 59 7.17 1.97 4.09
CA TRP A 59 7.65 2.40 5.41
C TRP A 59 7.39 3.89 5.68
N ILE A 60 7.49 4.76 4.67
CA ILE A 60 7.07 6.17 4.81
C ILE A 60 5.58 6.23 5.16
N THR A 61 4.74 5.50 4.41
CA THR A 61 3.29 5.47 4.69
C THR A 61 3.03 4.92 6.10
N ALA A 62 3.65 3.80 6.46
CA ALA A 62 3.47 3.17 7.76
C ALA A 62 3.86 4.12 8.91
N PHE A 63 5.00 4.80 8.80
CA PHE A 63 5.43 5.80 9.78
C PHE A 63 4.39 6.91 9.94
N LEU A 64 3.92 7.51 8.84
CA LEU A 64 2.92 8.58 8.89
C LEU A 64 1.60 8.11 9.53
N ILE A 65 1.15 6.89 9.23
CA ILE A 65 -0.07 6.33 9.84
C ILE A 65 0.12 6.05 11.34
N LEU A 66 1.26 5.50 11.74
CA LEU A 66 1.57 5.26 13.14
C LEU A 66 1.72 6.55 13.95
N THR A 67 2.15 7.65 13.33
CA THR A 67 2.14 9.00 13.94
C THR A 67 0.72 9.58 14.00
N MET A 68 -0.09 9.35 12.96
CA MET A 68 -1.45 9.88 12.87
C MET A 68 -2.41 9.37 13.93
N ILE A 69 -2.31 8.09 14.30
CA ILE A 69 -3.19 7.47 15.28
C ILE A 69 -3.13 8.19 16.64
N PRO A 70 -1.98 8.29 17.33
CA PRO A 70 -1.90 9.01 18.59
C PRO A 70 -2.17 10.51 18.42
N LEU A 71 -1.72 11.12 17.32
CA LEU A 71 -2.00 12.54 17.05
C LEU A 71 -3.51 12.82 17.00
N GLY A 72 -4.27 11.98 16.29
CA GLY A 72 -5.73 12.05 16.20
C GLY A 72 -6.40 11.90 17.57
N LEU A 73 -5.91 10.98 18.40
CA LEU A 73 -6.42 10.80 19.77
C LEU A 73 -6.13 12.02 20.66
N VAL A 74 -4.95 12.63 20.53
CA VAL A 74 -4.57 13.81 21.31
C VAL A 74 -5.46 15.01 20.96
N ILE A 75 -5.65 15.30 19.66
CA ILE A 75 -6.45 16.46 19.23
C ILE A 75 -7.94 16.31 19.55
N ALA A 76 -8.44 15.07 19.72
CA ALA A 76 -9.83 14.82 20.08
C ALA A 76 -10.20 15.27 21.51
N ASN A 77 -9.23 15.62 22.37
CA ASN A 77 -9.50 16.07 23.75
C ASN A 77 -9.80 17.57 23.88
N GLU A 78 -9.70 18.36 22.80
CA GLU A 78 -10.20 19.76 22.73
C GLU A 78 -9.87 20.68 23.94
N TRP A 79 -8.63 20.67 24.43
CA TRP A 79 -8.16 21.55 25.52
C TRP A 79 -7.87 23.00 25.08
N GLY A 80 -7.80 23.26 23.77
CA GLY A 80 -7.74 24.59 23.16
C GLY A 80 -6.38 25.30 23.21
N GLY A 81 -6.30 26.45 22.57
CA GLY A 81 -5.10 27.30 22.54
C GLY A 81 -4.07 26.95 21.46
N PHE A 82 -2.99 27.73 21.42
CA PHE A 82 -2.01 27.72 20.32
C PHE A 82 -1.43 26.33 20.02
N ALA A 83 -1.07 25.58 21.07
CA ALA A 83 -0.48 24.28 20.89
C ALA A 83 -1.48 23.25 20.33
N GLN A 84 -2.77 23.35 20.66
CA GLN A 84 -3.81 22.53 20.04
C GLN A 84 -3.99 22.90 18.56
N ASP A 85 -4.04 24.19 18.23
CA ASP A 85 -4.17 24.65 16.85
C ASP A 85 -2.99 24.20 15.98
N ALA A 86 -1.78 24.23 16.53
CA ALA A 86 -0.58 23.71 15.88
C ALA A 86 -0.69 22.21 15.58
N LEU A 87 -1.19 21.40 16.52
CA LEU A 87 -1.42 19.98 16.31
C LEU A 87 -2.52 19.70 15.28
N TYR A 88 -3.59 20.49 15.26
CA TYR A 88 -4.62 20.41 14.22
C TYR A 88 -4.05 20.71 12.83
N ASN A 89 -3.23 21.75 12.70
CA ASN A 89 -2.57 22.10 11.44
C ASN A 89 -1.61 21.00 10.98
N LEU A 90 -0.84 20.43 11.91
CA LEU A 90 0.04 19.28 11.64
C LEU A 90 -0.77 18.06 11.18
N HIS A 91 -1.87 17.76 11.87
CA HIS A 91 -2.75 16.65 11.55
C HIS A 91 -3.34 16.78 10.14
N ARG A 92 -3.88 17.96 9.80
CA ARG A 92 -4.41 18.23 8.46
C ARG A 92 -3.34 18.13 7.38
N SER A 93 -2.15 18.69 7.63
CA SER A 93 -1.03 18.71 6.68
C SER A 93 -0.54 17.31 6.32
N ILE A 94 -0.28 16.48 7.34
CA ILE A 94 0.16 15.10 7.10
C ILE A 94 -1.00 14.28 6.50
N GLY A 95 -2.24 14.50 6.94
CA GLY A 95 -3.43 13.82 6.41
C GLY A 95 -3.59 13.99 4.90
N VAL A 96 -3.44 15.23 4.42
CA VAL A 96 -3.44 15.54 2.98
C VAL A 96 -2.25 14.89 2.27
N THR A 97 -1.07 14.89 2.87
CA THR A 97 0.15 14.31 2.28
C THR A 97 0.04 12.79 2.08
N ILE A 98 -0.76 12.10 2.90
CA ILE A 98 -1.00 10.65 2.76
C ILE A 98 -1.72 10.32 1.45
N ILE A 99 -2.60 11.19 0.94
CA ILE A 99 -3.37 10.95 -0.28
C ILE A 99 -2.46 10.63 -1.48
N PRO A 100 -1.55 11.53 -1.92
CA PRO A 100 -0.68 11.26 -3.07
C PRO A 100 0.28 10.09 -2.80
N LEU A 101 0.75 9.89 -1.56
CA LEU A 101 1.62 8.75 -1.21
C LEU A 101 0.90 7.41 -1.41
N VAL A 102 -0.35 7.30 -0.96
CA VAL A 102 -1.14 6.08 -1.10
C VAL A 102 -1.51 5.85 -2.57
N ILE A 103 -1.87 6.89 -3.32
CA ILE A 103 -2.10 6.80 -4.77
C ILE A 103 -0.85 6.27 -5.47
N LEU A 104 0.31 6.88 -5.23
CA LEU A 104 1.58 6.44 -5.79
C LEU A 104 1.88 4.98 -5.44
N ARG A 105 1.63 4.58 -4.19
CA ARG A 105 1.80 3.19 -3.73
C ARG A 105 0.87 2.21 -4.45
N ILE A 106 -0.39 2.59 -4.70
CA ILE A 106 -1.36 1.76 -5.44
C ILE A 106 -0.93 1.62 -6.91
N VAL A 107 -0.58 2.73 -7.56
CA VAL A 107 -0.10 2.75 -8.95
C VAL A 107 1.17 1.92 -9.10
N TYR A 108 2.12 2.06 -8.16
CA TYR A 108 3.34 1.26 -8.13
C TYR A 108 3.02 -0.23 -8.00
N ARG A 109 2.14 -0.61 -7.07
CA ARG A 109 1.72 -2.01 -6.87
C ARG A 109 1.01 -2.60 -8.10
N TRP A 110 0.24 -1.79 -8.83
CA TRP A 110 -0.42 -2.23 -10.06
C TRP A 110 0.61 -2.50 -11.16
N THR A 111 1.52 -1.54 -11.38
CA THR A 111 2.55 -1.62 -12.44
C THR A 111 3.66 -2.62 -12.12
N HIS A 112 3.89 -2.93 -10.84
CA HIS A 112 4.88 -3.87 -10.36
C HIS A 112 4.22 -4.89 -9.42
N PRO A 113 3.47 -5.87 -9.99
CA PRO A 113 2.74 -6.83 -9.19
C PRO A 113 3.64 -7.58 -8.21
N PRO A 114 3.19 -7.76 -6.94
CA PRO A 114 3.95 -8.50 -5.95
C PRO A 114 4.17 -9.95 -6.40
N LEU A 115 5.34 -10.50 -6.08
CA LEU A 115 5.59 -11.93 -6.25
C LEU A 115 4.56 -12.75 -5.45
N PRO A 116 4.12 -13.90 -5.98
CA PRO A 116 3.11 -14.75 -5.35
C PRO A 116 3.40 -15.04 -3.88
N LEU A 117 2.34 -15.19 -3.09
CA LEU A 117 2.45 -15.71 -1.73
C LEU A 117 2.97 -17.16 -1.77
N PRO A 118 3.82 -17.58 -0.81
CA PRO A 118 4.28 -18.96 -0.72
C PRO A 118 3.13 -19.98 -0.76
N ALA A 119 3.36 -21.07 -1.50
CA ALA A 119 2.35 -22.09 -1.79
C ALA A 119 1.82 -22.81 -0.52
N ASP A 120 2.57 -22.76 0.59
CA ASP A 120 2.25 -23.37 1.88
C ASP A 120 1.35 -22.49 2.77
N ILE A 121 1.10 -21.23 2.41
CA ILE A 121 0.17 -20.37 3.15
C ILE A 121 -1.26 -20.83 2.92
N ALA A 122 -2.00 -21.10 4.00
CA ALA A 122 -3.38 -21.55 3.97
C ALA A 122 -4.30 -20.57 3.19
N PRO A 123 -5.30 -21.05 2.42
CA PRO A 123 -6.17 -20.19 1.63
C PRO A 123 -6.85 -19.08 2.43
N MET A 124 -7.27 -19.38 3.66
CA MET A 124 -7.85 -18.39 4.59
C MET A 124 -6.87 -17.26 4.92
N GLN A 125 -5.61 -17.58 5.20
CA GLN A 125 -4.57 -16.56 5.48
C GLN A 125 -4.26 -15.70 4.25
N ARG A 126 -4.31 -16.28 3.05
CA ARG A 126 -4.16 -15.50 1.81
C ARG A 126 -5.32 -14.54 1.62
N PHE A 127 -6.55 -15.01 1.81
CA PHE A 127 -7.75 -14.19 1.70
C PHE A 127 -7.71 -13.03 2.69
N THR A 128 -7.42 -13.29 3.97
CA THR A 128 -7.32 -12.24 4.99
C THR A 128 -6.19 -11.27 4.70
N ALA A 129 -5.03 -11.74 4.23
CA ALA A 129 -3.95 -10.84 3.82
C ALA A 129 -4.38 -9.91 2.67
N HIS A 130 -5.11 -10.41 1.67
CA HIS A 130 -5.63 -9.58 0.59
C HIS A 130 -6.72 -8.61 1.07
N ALA A 131 -7.66 -9.08 1.88
CA ALA A 131 -8.74 -8.27 2.44
C ALA A 131 -8.19 -7.13 3.31
N THR A 132 -7.23 -7.41 4.19
CA THR A 132 -6.58 -6.38 5.02
C THR A 132 -5.85 -5.35 4.16
N HIS A 133 -5.10 -5.76 3.14
CA HIS A 133 -4.42 -4.80 2.27
C HIS A 133 -5.39 -3.91 1.50
N TRP A 134 -6.42 -4.48 0.88
CA TRP A 134 -7.41 -3.71 0.13
C TRP A 134 -8.25 -2.81 1.05
N GLY A 135 -8.66 -3.33 2.20
CA GLY A 135 -9.35 -2.54 3.23
C GLY A 135 -8.52 -1.35 3.68
N LEU A 136 -7.24 -1.56 4.00
CA LEU A 136 -6.33 -0.47 4.33
C LEU A 136 -6.18 0.53 3.17
N TYR A 137 -6.03 0.09 1.92
CA TYR A 137 -5.95 1.02 0.79
C TYR A 137 -7.19 1.91 0.66
N VAL A 138 -8.39 1.32 0.77
CA VAL A 138 -9.64 2.08 0.68
C VAL A 138 -9.74 3.06 1.84
N LEU A 139 -9.54 2.61 3.07
CA LEU A 139 -9.66 3.47 4.24
C LEU A 139 -8.62 4.59 4.24
N LEU A 140 -7.38 4.32 3.84
CA LEU A 140 -6.31 5.33 3.78
C LEU A 140 -6.55 6.43 2.74
N ILE A 141 -7.41 6.19 1.75
CA ILE A 141 -7.87 7.21 0.82
C ILE A 141 -9.12 7.92 1.38
N VAL A 142 -10.14 7.16 1.77
CA VAL A 142 -11.42 7.72 2.22
C VAL A 142 -11.26 8.58 3.49
N HIS A 143 -10.39 8.20 4.41
CA HIS A 143 -10.18 8.88 5.69
C HIS A 143 -9.76 10.35 5.55
N PRO A 144 -8.66 10.70 4.86
CA PRO A 144 -8.25 12.09 4.68
C PRO A 144 -9.24 12.90 3.83
N PHE A 145 -9.91 12.29 2.84
CA PHE A 145 -10.99 12.96 2.11
C PHE A 145 -12.18 13.32 3.01
N THR A 146 -12.55 12.42 3.93
CA THR A 146 -13.61 12.67 4.91
C THR A 146 -13.22 13.83 5.83
N GLY A 147 -11.96 13.88 6.29
CA GLY A 147 -11.46 14.96 7.15
C GLY A 147 -11.39 16.31 6.42
N TRP A 148 -10.98 16.33 5.16
CA TRP A 148 -10.98 17.53 4.32
C TRP A 148 -12.40 18.03 4.05
N MET A 149 -13.35 17.13 3.80
CA MET A 149 -14.77 17.46 3.63
C MET A 149 -15.36 18.03 4.92
N ALA A 150 -15.07 17.42 6.08
CA ALA A 150 -15.52 17.88 7.39
C ALA A 150 -15.00 19.31 7.66
N THR A 151 -13.69 19.50 7.47
CA THR A 151 -13.02 20.78 7.68
C THR A 151 -13.52 21.87 6.71
N SER A 152 -13.83 21.50 5.47
CA SER A 152 -14.47 22.40 4.49
C SER A 152 -15.86 22.84 4.96
N ALA A 153 -16.68 21.89 5.44
CA ALA A 153 -18.02 22.18 5.95
C ALA A 153 -18.00 22.99 7.26
N TYR A 154 -16.92 22.90 8.06
CA TYR A 154 -16.68 23.68 9.28
C TYR A 154 -16.18 25.10 9.04
N ARG A 155 -15.69 25.43 7.83
CA ARG A 155 -14.91 26.64 7.51
C ARG A 155 -13.59 26.77 8.29
N ALA A 156 -12.89 25.67 8.47
CA ALA A 156 -11.51 25.72 8.96
C ALA A 156 -10.55 25.61 7.75
N PRO A 157 -9.67 26.59 7.50
CA PRO A 157 -8.68 26.49 6.43
C PRO A 157 -7.75 25.28 6.64
N VAL A 158 -7.38 24.62 5.54
CA VAL A 158 -6.37 23.56 5.52
C VAL A 158 -5.08 24.15 4.95
N ILE A 159 -4.23 24.66 5.83
CA ILE A 159 -2.92 25.19 5.47
C ILE A 159 -1.92 24.04 5.51
N VAL A 160 -1.43 23.63 4.33
CA VAL A 160 -0.51 22.49 4.20
C VAL A 160 0.91 22.97 4.48
N VAL A 161 1.45 22.58 5.64
CA VAL A 161 2.80 22.91 6.15
C VAL A 161 3.18 24.40 6.04
N GLY A 162 2.19 25.31 6.09
CA GLY A 162 2.40 26.75 5.96
C GLY A 162 2.65 27.26 4.54
N LEU A 163 2.60 26.40 3.51
CA LEU A 163 2.96 26.76 2.14
C LEU A 163 1.77 27.22 1.30
N PHE A 164 0.65 26.52 1.39
CA PHE A 164 -0.55 26.82 0.61
C PHE A 164 -1.81 26.36 1.34
N GLU A 165 -2.93 27.00 1.01
CA GLU A 165 -4.25 26.60 1.46
C GLU A 165 -4.93 25.70 0.43
N LEU A 166 -5.49 24.58 0.86
CA LEU A 166 -6.32 23.77 -0.01
C LEU A 166 -7.71 24.38 -0.15
N PRO A 167 -8.27 24.39 -1.38
CA PRO A 167 -9.63 24.87 -1.57
C PRO A 167 -10.63 23.99 -0.81
N PRO A 168 -11.72 24.56 -0.27
CA PRO A 168 -12.79 23.77 0.31
C PRO A 168 -13.43 22.90 -0.78
N ILE A 169 -13.70 21.63 -0.44
CA ILE A 169 -14.31 20.66 -1.36
C ILE A 169 -15.79 20.42 -1.08
N TRP A 170 -16.36 21.14 -0.11
CA TRP A 170 -17.76 21.05 0.27
C TRP A 170 -18.29 22.38 0.77
N ARG A 171 -19.61 22.55 0.70
CA ARG A 171 -20.30 23.74 1.21
C ARG A 171 -20.35 23.76 2.74
N GLU A 172 -20.41 24.97 3.30
CA GLU A 172 -20.55 25.17 4.73
C GLU A 172 -21.83 24.52 5.28
N SER A 173 -21.69 23.74 6.36
CA SER A 173 -22.78 23.18 7.13
C SER A 173 -22.24 22.58 8.43
N ARG A 174 -22.56 23.21 9.56
CA ARG A 174 -22.12 22.76 10.89
C ARG A 174 -22.59 21.33 11.19
N ALA A 175 -23.88 21.06 10.98
CA ALA A 175 -24.46 19.74 11.23
C ALA A 175 -23.80 18.63 10.39
N PHE A 176 -23.51 18.90 9.11
CA PHE A 176 -22.84 17.94 8.26
C PHE A 176 -21.36 17.76 8.64
N SER A 177 -20.69 18.83 9.03
CA SER A 177 -19.32 18.78 9.55
C SER A 177 -19.21 17.86 10.77
N GLU A 178 -20.12 17.96 11.72
CA GLU A 178 -20.13 17.12 12.94
C GLU A 178 -20.31 15.64 12.59
N GLN A 179 -21.23 15.32 11.68
CA GLN A 179 -21.40 13.96 11.17
C GLN A 179 -20.13 13.42 10.50
N LEU A 180 -19.48 14.24 9.67
CA LEU A 180 -18.24 13.84 9.00
C LEU A 180 -17.07 13.67 9.97
N PHE A 181 -16.95 14.49 11.01
CA PHE A 181 -15.93 14.28 12.05
C PHE A 181 -16.17 12.98 12.83
N PHE A 182 -17.42 12.65 13.13
CA PHE A 182 -17.76 11.35 13.70
C PHE A 182 -17.37 10.18 12.78
N VAL A 183 -17.72 10.26 11.50
CA VAL A 183 -17.34 9.24 10.49
C VAL A 183 -15.81 9.16 10.34
N HIS A 184 -15.12 10.30 10.33
CA HIS A 184 -13.66 10.37 10.29
C HIS A 184 -13.04 9.64 11.48
N ALA A 185 -13.52 9.89 12.70
CA ALA A 185 -13.06 9.18 13.89
C ALA A 185 -13.29 7.66 13.81
N LEU A 186 -14.47 7.23 13.35
CA LEU A 186 -14.79 5.81 13.18
C LEU A 186 -13.87 5.12 12.15
N ILE A 187 -13.59 5.80 11.03
CA ILE A 187 -12.63 5.33 10.03
C ILE A 187 -11.22 5.26 10.63
N GLY A 188 -10.80 6.26 11.40
CA GLY A 188 -9.51 6.29 12.08
C GLY A 188 -9.32 5.10 13.03
N ILE A 189 -10.34 4.78 13.84
CA ILE A 189 -10.35 3.58 14.70
C ILE A 189 -10.26 2.30 13.87
N SER A 190 -11.01 2.23 12.76
CA SER A 190 -10.99 1.08 11.86
C SER A 190 -9.60 0.86 11.25
N ILE A 191 -8.91 1.93 10.84
CA ILE A 191 -7.52 1.88 10.37
C ILE A 191 -6.60 1.40 11.48
N ALA A 192 -6.74 1.91 12.71
CA ALA A 192 -5.90 1.48 13.83
C ALA A 192 -6.05 -0.03 14.11
N CYS A 193 -7.28 -0.54 14.13
CA CYS A 193 -7.55 -1.97 14.29
C CYS A 193 -6.95 -2.82 13.17
N LEU A 194 -7.14 -2.43 11.90
CA LEU A 194 -6.59 -3.15 10.76
C LEU A 194 -5.06 -3.06 10.68
N ALA A 195 -4.48 -1.92 11.04
CA ALA A 195 -3.04 -1.75 11.12
C ALA A 195 -2.45 -2.65 12.22
N ALA A 196 -3.08 -2.70 13.40
CA ALA A 196 -2.68 -3.61 14.47
C ALA A 196 -2.77 -5.08 14.04
N ALA A 197 -3.87 -5.48 13.38
CA ALA A 197 -4.02 -6.82 12.83
C ALA A 197 -2.97 -7.14 11.75
N HIS A 198 -2.66 -6.18 10.87
CA HIS A 198 -1.65 -6.31 9.84
C HIS A 198 -0.24 -6.50 10.42
N VAL A 199 0.15 -5.65 11.37
CA VAL A 199 1.43 -5.75 12.08
C VAL A 199 1.49 -7.06 12.86
N GLY A 200 0.44 -7.41 13.61
CA GLY A 200 0.35 -8.66 14.35
C GLY A 200 0.52 -9.89 13.46
N ALA A 201 -0.11 -9.91 12.28
CA ALA A 201 0.09 -10.97 11.30
C ALA A 201 1.54 -11.04 10.81
N ALA A 202 2.17 -9.91 10.49
CA ALA A 202 3.57 -9.88 10.06
C ALA A 202 4.52 -10.41 11.15
N LEU A 203 4.28 -10.05 12.41
CA LEU A 203 5.04 -10.55 13.56
C LEU A 203 4.79 -12.04 13.81
N TYR A 204 3.55 -12.51 13.68
CA TYR A 204 3.21 -13.94 13.77
C TYR A 204 3.95 -14.75 12.71
N HIS A 205 3.97 -14.28 11.46
CA HIS A 205 4.69 -14.91 10.37
C HIS A 205 6.20 -14.97 10.64
N HIS A 206 6.77 -13.92 11.21
CA HIS A 206 8.20 -13.84 11.51
C HIS A 206 8.62 -14.70 12.72
N PHE A 207 7.90 -14.61 13.85
CA PHE A 207 8.32 -15.23 15.10
C PHE A 207 7.76 -16.65 15.29
N VAL A 208 6.53 -16.91 14.83
CA VAL A 208 5.84 -18.19 15.05
C VAL A 208 5.98 -19.09 13.83
N ARG A 209 5.56 -18.65 12.64
CA ARG A 209 5.76 -19.45 11.41
C ARG A 209 7.22 -19.50 10.96
N ARG A 210 8.04 -18.55 11.43
CA ARG A 210 9.46 -18.41 11.04
C ARG A 210 9.66 -18.36 9.53
N ASP A 211 8.72 -17.74 8.83
CA ASP A 211 8.83 -17.50 7.40
C ASP A 211 9.41 -16.11 7.10
N ARG A 212 9.75 -15.88 5.83
CA ARG A 212 10.41 -14.65 5.40
C ARG A 212 9.45 -13.57 4.92
N VAL A 213 8.14 -13.66 5.22
CA VAL A 213 7.14 -12.69 4.72
C VAL A 213 7.48 -11.26 5.14
N LEU A 214 7.79 -11.05 6.42
CA LEU A 214 8.22 -9.74 6.94
C LEU A 214 9.54 -9.29 6.32
N LEU A 215 10.51 -10.21 6.16
CA LEU A 215 11.82 -9.89 5.61
C LEU A 215 11.74 -9.35 4.18
N ARG A 216 10.74 -9.77 3.38
CA ARG A 216 10.52 -9.21 2.03
C ARG A 216 10.26 -7.68 2.04
N MET A 217 9.78 -7.13 3.16
CA MET A 217 9.56 -5.69 3.36
C MET A 217 10.72 -4.98 4.06
N ILE A 218 11.58 -5.68 4.78
CA ILE A 218 12.70 -5.10 5.53
C ILE A 218 13.98 -5.15 4.69
N THR A 219 14.49 -6.35 4.44
CA THR A 219 15.78 -6.60 3.79
C THR A 219 15.56 -6.93 2.31
N GLY A 220 16.34 -6.30 1.44
CA GLY A 220 16.36 -6.61 0.00
C GLY A 220 16.91 -8.00 -0.27
#